data_AF-A0A1M7F0E2-F1
#
_entry.id   AF-A0A1M7F0E2-F1
#
_cell.length_a   1.000
_cell.length_b   1.000
_cell.length_c   1.000
_cell.angle_alpha   90.00
_cell.angle_beta   90.00
_cell.angle_gamma   90.00
#
_symmetry.space_group_name_H-M   'P 1'
#
loop_
_entity.id
_entity.type
_entity.pdbx_description
1 polymer ?
#
loop_
_entity_poly.entity_id
_entity_poly.type
_entity_poly.pdbx_seq_one_letter_code
_entity_poly.pdbx_strand_id
1 'polypeptide(L)'
;MEFKSVNPDQKYSKITYDGTHTLVNVEDVSGETIAQVMQLCDYHHLNTNAGFKCKRFYYLRGVRNQCPYNEVLVGFLETEILPVELFEIVHCLSFWNQEAQKMFAMNADKGENLQQFVLRCIAADCRAFVQPCADRFITGRDAQQVWVSDKETEERILLIQFMEEKG
;
A
#
# COMPACT_ATOMS: atom_id res chain seq x y z
N MET A 1 14.85 -19.44 -5.84
CA MET A 1 15.64 -18.30 -5.34
C MET A 1 14.62 -17.41 -4.65
N GLU A 2 14.61 -17.35 -3.31
CA GLU A 2 13.75 -16.38 -2.61
C GLU A 2 14.38 -15.00 -2.80
N PHE A 3 13.87 -14.24 -3.75
CA PHE A 3 14.21 -12.83 -3.86
C PHE A 3 13.50 -12.12 -2.70
N LYS A 4 14.26 -11.67 -1.71
CA LYS A 4 13.75 -10.79 -0.65
C LYS A 4 14.22 -9.38 -0.99
N SER A 5 13.28 -8.49 -1.29
CA SER A 5 13.60 -7.09 -1.53
C SER A 5 14.32 -6.42 -0.36
N VAL A 6 14.95 -5.29 -0.66
CA VAL A 6 15.55 -4.40 0.33
C VAL A 6 14.49 -3.98 1.35
N ASN A 7 14.88 -3.91 2.62
CA ASN A 7 14.02 -3.42 3.69
C ASN A 7 13.45 -2.05 3.31
N PRO A 8 12.11 -1.88 3.26
CA PRO A 8 11.47 -0.61 2.92
C PRO A 8 11.98 0.59 3.75
N ASP A 9 12.34 0.36 5.02
CA ASP A 9 12.84 1.41 5.93
C ASP A 9 14.23 1.92 5.55
N GLN A 10 14.99 1.15 4.78
CA GLN A 10 16.29 1.55 4.25
C GLN A 10 16.19 2.11 2.82
N LYS A 11 15.08 1.86 2.13
CA LYS A 11 14.87 2.23 0.73
C LYS A 11 14.14 3.56 0.57
N TYR A 12 13.18 3.86 1.45
CA TYR A 12 12.27 4.99 1.32
C TYR A 12 12.56 6.09 2.35
N SER A 13 12.23 7.34 2.01
CA SER A 13 12.37 8.47 2.92
C SER A 13 11.23 8.46 3.94
N LYS A 14 11.57 8.72 5.21
CA LYS A 14 10.61 8.79 6.31
C LYS A 14 10.17 10.24 6.54
N ILE A 15 8.87 10.49 6.45
CA ILE A 15 8.21 11.71 6.93
C ILE A 15 7.51 11.37 8.24
N THR A 16 7.67 12.20 9.27
CA THR A 16 6.99 12.03 10.56
C THR A 16 6.09 13.22 10.82
N TYR A 17 4.81 12.96 11.03
CA TYR A 17 3.80 13.98 11.31
C TYR A 17 2.74 13.39 12.25
N ASP A 18 2.38 14.15 13.29
CA ASP A 18 1.42 13.76 14.34
C ASP A 18 1.62 12.33 14.89
N GLY A 19 2.88 11.97 15.18
CA GLY A 19 3.25 10.64 15.69
C GLY A 19 3.17 9.50 14.68
N THR A 20 2.67 9.75 13.46
CA THR A 20 2.62 8.77 12.38
C THR A 20 3.90 8.82 11.55
N HIS A 21 4.34 7.65 11.10
CA HIS A 21 5.46 7.51 10.20
C HIS A 21 4.95 7.18 8.79
N THR A 22 5.35 7.99 7.82
CA THR A 22 5.02 7.77 6.41
C THR A 22 6.28 7.53 5.62
N LEU A 23 6.29 6.48 4.81
CA LEU A 23 7.38 6.19 3.88
C LEU A 23 6.98 6.66 2.48
N VAL A 24 7.83 7.50 1.90
CA VAL A 24 7.67 8.06 0.55
C VAL A 24 8.88 7.74 -0.30
N ASN A 25 8.71 7.80 -1.63
CA ASN A 25 9.85 7.64 -2.53
C ASN A 25 10.87 8.77 -2.27
N VAL A 26 12.15 8.43 -2.13
CA VAL A 26 13.23 9.39 -1.82
C VAL A 26 13.35 10.49 -2.89
N GLU A 27 12.97 10.15 -4.12
CA GLU A 27 12.99 11.04 -5.28
C GLU A 27 11.67 11.83 -5.45
N ASP A 28 10.64 11.58 -4.61
CA ASP A 28 9.34 12.25 -4.64
C ASP A 28 8.97 12.85 -3.27
N VAL A 29 9.84 13.73 -2.75
CA VAL A 29 9.64 14.48 -1.50
C VAL A 29 9.22 15.94 -1.76
N SER A 30 8.43 16.15 -2.82
CA SER A 30 7.95 17.49 -3.19
C SER A 30 7.05 18.10 -2.10
N GLY A 31 6.93 19.43 -2.08
CA GLY A 31 6.02 20.12 -1.14
C GLY A 31 4.56 19.67 -1.28
N GLU A 32 4.15 19.28 -2.49
CA GLU A 32 2.82 18.74 -2.77
C GLU A 32 2.64 17.33 -2.21
N THR A 33 3.64 16.44 -2.36
CA THR A 33 3.64 15.13 -1.72
C THR A 33 3.58 15.24 -0.20
N ILE A 34 4.35 16.16 0.38
CA ILE A 34 4.32 16.41 1.83
C ILE A 34 2.94 16.89 2.26
N ALA A 35 2.34 17.84 1.55
CA ALA A 35 1.00 18.34 1.85
C ALA A 35 -0.05 17.23 1.80
N GLN A 36 0.00 16.35 0.80
CA GLN A 36 -0.89 15.19 0.68
C GLN A 36 -0.68 14.17 1.80
N VAL A 37 0.57 13.90 2.20
CA VAL A 37 0.88 13.03 3.33
C VAL A 37 0.32 13.60 4.63
N MET A 38 0.50 14.90 4.89
CA MET A 38 -0.07 15.57 6.06
C MET A 38 -1.60 15.52 6.03
N GLN A 39 -2.19 15.80 4.86
CA GLN A 39 -3.63 15.68 4.66
C GLN A 39 -4.12 14.27 4.98
N LEU A 40 -3.42 13.22 4.54
CA LEU A 40 -3.80 11.84 4.87
C LEU A 40 -3.72 11.55 6.36
N CYS A 41 -2.67 12.04 7.04
CA CYS A 41 -2.59 11.92 8.50
C CYS A 41 -3.77 12.60 9.21
N ASP A 42 -4.13 13.81 8.76
CA ASP A 42 -5.22 14.61 9.34
C ASP A 42 -6.60 14.01 9.06
N TYR A 43 -6.92 13.74 7.79
CA TYR A 43 -8.22 13.25 7.34
C TYR A 43 -8.56 11.88 7.90
N HIS A 44 -7.55 11.02 8.05
CA HIS A 44 -7.80 9.65 8.45
C HIS A 44 -7.79 9.43 9.95
N HIS A 45 -7.42 10.44 10.78
CA HIS A 45 -7.26 10.31 12.25
C HIS A 45 -6.98 8.86 12.59
N LEU A 46 -5.83 8.35 12.13
CA LEU A 46 -5.52 6.96 11.72
C LEU A 46 -5.86 5.80 12.71
N ASN A 47 -6.53 6.14 13.82
CA ASN A 47 -7.12 5.28 14.83
C ASN A 47 -8.66 5.26 14.91
N THR A 48 -9.44 6.13 14.25
CA THR A 48 -10.89 6.29 14.57
C THR A 48 -11.90 6.00 13.45
N ASN A 49 -11.55 6.14 12.16
CA ASN A 49 -12.55 6.04 11.07
C ASN A 49 -12.34 4.89 10.07
N ALA A 50 -11.20 4.21 10.09
CA ALA A 50 -10.91 3.09 9.17
C ALA A 50 -11.25 1.71 9.76
N GLY A 51 -11.62 1.65 11.05
CA GLY A 51 -11.86 0.40 11.77
C GLY A 51 -10.59 -0.36 12.17
N PHE A 52 -9.41 0.25 12.00
CA PHE A 52 -8.13 -0.34 12.39
C PHE A 52 -7.09 0.69 12.84
N LYS A 53 -6.07 0.25 13.59
CA LYS A 53 -5.05 1.09 14.24
C LYS A 53 -3.82 1.25 13.33
N CYS A 54 -3.76 2.28 12.49
CA CYS A 54 -2.59 2.49 11.63
C CYS A 54 -1.43 3.15 12.39
N LYS A 55 -0.29 2.45 12.46
CA LYS A 55 0.98 2.95 13.03
C LYS A 55 1.89 3.59 11.98
N ARG A 56 1.81 3.14 10.73
CA ARG A 56 2.66 3.58 9.62
C ARG A 56 1.94 3.39 8.29
N PHE A 57 2.25 4.21 7.28
CA PHE A 57 1.78 3.93 5.92
C PHE A 57 2.81 4.26 4.83
N TYR A 58 2.59 3.67 3.66
CA TYR A 58 3.39 3.78 2.46
C TYR A 58 2.63 4.63 1.43
N TYR A 59 3.16 5.82 1.13
CA TYR A 59 2.64 6.70 0.08
C TYR A 59 3.66 6.74 -1.07
N LEU A 60 3.58 5.74 -1.95
CA LEU A 60 4.61 5.45 -2.95
C LEU A 60 4.12 5.75 -4.37
N ARG A 61 3.90 7.04 -4.65
CA ARG A 61 3.42 7.53 -5.95
C ARG A 61 4.35 7.20 -7.12
N GLY A 62 5.64 7.09 -6.83
CA GLY A 62 6.67 6.84 -7.84
C GLY A 62 7.23 8.12 -8.45
N VAL A 63 8.10 7.96 -9.44
CA VAL A 63 8.90 9.05 -10.04
C VAL A 63 8.76 9.10 -11.54
N ARG A 64 8.48 7.94 -12.16
CA ARG A 64 8.17 7.80 -13.58
C ARG A 64 6.69 7.56 -13.68
N ASN A 65 5.99 8.28 -14.57
CA ASN A 65 4.54 8.18 -14.71
C ASN A 65 3.81 8.37 -13.37
N GLN A 66 4.15 9.43 -12.62
CA GLN A 66 3.61 9.65 -11.28
C GLN A 66 2.09 9.56 -11.28
N CYS A 67 1.55 8.70 -10.42
CA CYS A 67 0.10 8.62 -10.22
C CYS A 67 -0.45 9.99 -9.82
N PRO A 68 -1.64 10.39 -10.28
CA PRO A 68 -2.36 11.50 -9.67
C PRO A 68 -2.51 11.28 -8.16
N TYR A 69 -2.42 12.35 -7.35
CA TYR A 69 -2.39 12.23 -5.88
C TYR A 69 -3.63 11.54 -5.29
N ASN A 70 -4.81 11.79 -5.89
CA ASN A 70 -6.07 11.18 -5.48
C ASN A 70 -6.28 9.75 -6.02
N GLU A 71 -5.35 9.24 -6.81
CA GLU A 71 -5.38 7.88 -7.37
C GLU A 71 -4.26 6.99 -6.80
N VAL A 72 -3.54 7.45 -5.77
CA VAL A 72 -2.46 6.67 -5.17
C VAL A 72 -3.03 5.50 -4.36
N LEU A 73 -2.55 4.30 -4.68
CA LEU A 73 -2.74 3.11 -3.87
C LEU A 73 -1.80 3.18 -2.64
N VAL A 74 -2.39 3.16 -1.45
CA VAL A 74 -1.69 3.36 -0.17
C VAL A 74 -1.66 2.04 0.60
N GLY A 75 -0.51 1.74 1.21
CA GLY A 75 -0.35 0.60 2.12
C GLY A 75 -0.29 1.06 3.57
N PHE A 76 -1.23 0.68 4.41
CA PHE A 76 -1.30 0.99 5.84
C PHE A 76 -0.86 -0.19 6.69
N LEU A 77 -0.11 0.07 7.76
CA LEU A 77 0.40 -0.93 8.69
C LEU A 77 -0.19 -0.74 10.08
N GLU A 78 -0.67 -1.82 10.69
CA GLU A 78 -0.93 -1.86 12.13
C GLU A 78 0.32 -2.23 12.93
N THR A 79 1.33 -2.81 12.29
CA THR A 79 2.62 -3.12 12.90
C THR A 79 3.60 -1.96 12.72
N GLU A 80 4.57 -1.83 13.64
CA GLU A 80 5.63 -0.81 13.49
C GLU A 80 6.64 -1.17 12.42
N ILE A 81 6.84 -2.48 12.22
CA ILE A 81 7.81 -3.07 11.31
C ILE A 81 7.06 -4.08 10.46
N LEU A 82 7.22 -3.97 9.15
CA LEU A 82 6.71 -4.98 8.22
C LEU A 82 7.55 -6.26 8.35
N PRO A 83 6.95 -7.45 8.45
CA PRO A 83 7.69 -8.71 8.38
C PRO A 83 8.50 -8.82 7.08
N VAL A 84 9.70 -9.39 7.17
CA VAL A 84 10.66 -9.48 6.05
C VAL A 84 10.08 -10.27 4.87
N GLU A 85 9.21 -11.23 5.16
CA GLU A 85 8.51 -12.06 4.17
C GLU A 85 7.56 -11.23 3.29
N LEU A 86 7.11 -10.07 3.76
CA LEU A 86 6.13 -9.23 3.08
C LEU A 86 6.75 -8.00 2.38
N PHE A 87 8.08 -7.85 2.41
CA PHE A 87 8.79 -6.70 1.82
C PHE A 87 8.50 -6.50 0.33
N GLU A 88 8.27 -7.58 -0.41
CA GLU A 88 8.00 -7.53 -1.84
C GLU A 88 6.64 -6.87 -2.16
N ILE A 89 5.66 -6.99 -1.26
CA ILE A 89 4.34 -6.37 -1.45
C ILE A 89 4.47 -4.84 -1.56
N VAL A 90 5.38 -4.23 -0.78
CA VAL A 90 5.65 -2.79 -0.84
C VAL A 90 6.24 -2.38 -2.20
N HIS A 91 7.00 -3.26 -2.84
CA HIS A 91 7.55 -3.02 -4.16
C HIS A 91 6.44 -3.02 -5.23
N CYS A 92 5.48 -3.93 -5.09
CA CYS A 92 4.29 -3.96 -5.96
C CYS A 92 3.46 -2.68 -5.83
N LEU A 93 3.31 -2.09 -4.63
CA LEU A 93 2.62 -0.80 -4.47
C LEU A 93 3.21 0.28 -5.38
N SER A 94 4.54 0.43 -5.36
CA SER A 94 5.22 1.42 -6.19
C SER A 94 5.12 1.10 -7.69
N PHE A 95 5.09 -0.18 -8.06
CA PHE A 95 4.90 -0.58 -9.46
C PHE A 95 3.49 -0.21 -9.94
N TRP A 96 2.45 -0.61 -9.21
CA TRP A 96 1.07 -0.36 -9.60
C TRP A 96 0.76 1.14 -9.65
N ASN A 97 1.28 1.95 -8.71
CA ASN A 97 1.12 3.40 -8.77
C ASN A 97 1.76 4.04 -10.03
N GLN A 98 2.72 3.40 -10.69
CA GLN A 98 3.37 3.96 -11.89
C GLN A 98 2.86 3.36 -13.20
N GLU A 99 2.48 2.08 -13.19
CA GLU A 99 2.15 1.35 -14.42
C GLU A 99 0.65 0.98 -14.54
N ALA A 100 -0.18 1.26 -13.54
CA ALA A 100 -1.59 0.84 -13.51
C ALA A 100 -2.37 1.22 -14.78
N GLN A 101 -2.29 2.46 -15.24
CA GLN A 101 -3.02 2.95 -16.42
C GLN A 101 -2.68 2.14 -17.69
N LYS A 102 -1.38 1.91 -17.91
CA LYS A 102 -0.88 1.14 -19.05
C LYS A 102 -1.28 -0.33 -18.94
N MET A 103 -1.14 -0.92 -17.75
CA MET A 103 -1.48 -2.32 -17.54
C MET A 103 -2.99 -2.56 -17.64
N PHE A 104 -3.80 -1.60 -17.20
CA PHE A 104 -5.26 -1.61 -17.33
C PHE A 104 -5.68 -1.60 -18.80
N ALA A 105 -5.12 -0.70 -19.61
CA ALA A 105 -5.42 -0.63 -21.05
C ALA A 105 -5.13 -1.94 -21.80
N MET A 106 -4.20 -2.76 -21.29
CA MET A 106 -3.79 -4.02 -21.91
C MET A 106 -4.51 -5.26 -21.35
N ASN A 107 -4.89 -5.26 -20.07
CA ASN A 107 -5.26 -6.49 -19.34
C ASN A 107 -6.55 -6.38 -18.52
N ALA A 108 -7.28 -5.25 -18.59
CA ALA A 108 -8.53 -5.10 -17.85
C ALA A 108 -9.61 -6.06 -18.34
N ASP A 109 -10.38 -6.61 -17.40
CA ASP A 109 -11.54 -7.41 -17.74
C ASP A 109 -12.69 -6.51 -18.20
N LYS A 110 -13.62 -7.06 -18.99
CA LYS A 110 -14.75 -6.28 -19.53
C LYS A 110 -15.62 -5.73 -18.39
N GLY A 111 -15.74 -4.41 -18.32
CA GLY A 111 -16.56 -3.70 -17.32
C GLY A 111 -15.86 -3.45 -15.98
N GLU A 112 -14.60 -3.85 -15.85
CA GLU A 112 -13.75 -3.53 -14.70
C GLU A 112 -13.28 -2.07 -14.79
N ASN A 113 -13.29 -1.34 -13.68
CA ASN A 113 -12.65 -0.02 -13.59
C ASN A 113 -11.19 -0.13 -13.13
N LEU A 114 -10.43 0.97 -13.23
CA LEU A 114 -9.00 0.97 -12.91
C LEU A 114 -8.71 0.49 -11.47
N GLN A 115 -9.48 0.97 -10.50
CA GLN A 115 -9.28 0.60 -9.10
C GLN A 115 -9.55 -0.90 -8.86
N GLN A 116 -10.64 -1.42 -9.42
CA GLN A 116 -10.98 -2.84 -9.35
C GLN A 116 -9.89 -3.72 -9.97
N PHE A 117 -9.35 -3.30 -11.11
CA PHE A 117 -8.23 -3.94 -11.78
C PHE A 117 -6.98 -3.97 -10.92
N VAL A 118 -6.56 -2.81 -10.39
CA VAL A 118 -5.37 -2.73 -9.55
C VAL A 118 -5.54 -3.55 -8.27
N LEU A 119 -6.70 -3.49 -7.61
CA LEU A 119 -6.99 -4.31 -6.42
C LEU A 119 -6.99 -5.81 -6.74
N ARG A 120 -7.46 -6.22 -7.92
CA ARG A 120 -7.38 -7.61 -8.38
C ARG A 120 -5.93 -8.06 -8.55
N CYS A 121 -5.11 -7.22 -9.19
CA CYS A 121 -3.71 -7.51 -9.44
C CYS A 121 -2.89 -7.55 -8.14
N ILE A 122 -3.02 -6.55 -7.26
CA ILE A 122 -2.29 -6.55 -5.98
C ILE A 122 -2.73 -7.71 -5.08
N ALA A 123 -3.99 -8.15 -5.14
CA ALA A 123 -4.43 -9.37 -4.44
C ALA A 123 -3.80 -10.65 -5.01
N ALA A 124 -3.51 -10.70 -6.32
CA ALA A 124 -2.74 -11.80 -6.90
C ALA A 124 -1.29 -11.77 -6.41
N ASP A 125 -0.66 -10.59 -6.39
CA ASP A 125 0.70 -10.41 -5.87
C ASP A 125 0.80 -10.80 -4.39
N CYS A 126 -0.11 -10.31 -3.55
CA CYS A 126 -0.14 -10.65 -2.12
C CYS A 126 -0.29 -12.16 -1.91
N ARG A 127 -1.13 -12.83 -2.68
CA ARG A 127 -1.26 -14.30 -2.62
C ARG A 127 0.04 -14.99 -2.99
N ALA A 128 0.72 -14.55 -4.05
CA ALA A 128 1.99 -15.13 -4.46
C ALA A 128 3.09 -14.99 -3.39
N PHE A 129 3.14 -13.84 -2.69
CA PHE A 129 4.14 -13.59 -1.64
C PHE A 129 3.78 -14.18 -0.27
N VAL A 130 2.49 -14.33 0.03
CA VAL A 130 2.03 -14.99 1.26
C VAL A 130 2.09 -16.52 1.14
N GLN A 131 1.97 -17.08 -0.07
CA GLN A 131 1.94 -18.53 -0.27
C GLN A 131 3.14 -19.30 0.35
N PRO A 132 4.40 -18.83 0.27
CA PRO A 132 5.54 -19.50 0.90
C PRO A 132 5.50 -19.52 2.44
N CYS A 133 4.76 -18.61 3.05
CA CYS A 133 4.61 -18.43 4.49
C CYS A 133 3.13 -18.51 4.92
N ALA A 134 2.35 -19.33 4.20
CA ALA A 134 0.91 -19.47 4.39
C ALA A 134 0.56 -20.18 5.71
N ASP A 135 1.50 -20.77 6.42
CA ASP A 135 1.35 -21.26 7.79
C ASP A 135 1.18 -20.09 8.78
N ARG A 136 1.84 -18.96 8.54
CA ARG A 136 1.80 -17.79 9.41
C ARG A 136 0.86 -16.69 8.94
N PHE A 137 0.85 -16.40 7.64
CA PHE A 137 0.09 -15.26 7.11
C PHE A 137 -1.13 -15.71 6.29
N ILE A 138 -2.15 -14.85 6.27
CA ILE A 138 -3.31 -14.97 5.39
C ILE A 138 -3.53 -13.66 4.66
N THR A 139 -3.98 -13.72 3.41
CA THR A 139 -4.35 -12.55 2.63
C THR A 139 -5.79 -12.65 2.15
N GLY A 140 -6.46 -11.51 2.04
CA GLY A 140 -7.82 -11.41 1.55
C GLY A 140 -8.04 -10.12 0.76
N ARG A 141 -9.21 -10.05 0.13
CA ARG A 141 -9.64 -8.91 -0.69
C ARG A 141 -11.14 -8.73 -0.56
N ASP A 142 -11.59 -7.47 -0.57
CA ASP A 142 -12.97 -7.09 -0.85
C ASP A 142 -13.03 -6.08 -2.03
N ALA A 143 -14.14 -5.36 -2.17
CA ALA A 143 -14.33 -4.40 -3.26
C ALA A 143 -13.41 -3.16 -3.17
N GLN A 144 -12.99 -2.78 -1.97
CA GLN A 144 -12.27 -1.53 -1.69
C GLN A 144 -10.81 -1.76 -1.30
N GLN A 145 -10.46 -2.95 -0.79
CA GLN A 145 -9.16 -3.16 -0.17
C GLN A 145 -8.63 -4.60 -0.33
N VAL A 146 -7.32 -4.73 -0.13
CA VAL A 146 -6.58 -5.99 0.00
C VAL A 146 -5.85 -5.96 1.34
N TRP A 147 -5.82 -7.06 2.07
CA TRP A 147 -5.14 -7.13 3.36
C TRP A 147 -4.27 -8.36 3.51
N VAL A 148 -3.34 -8.28 4.46
CA VAL A 148 -2.54 -9.38 4.98
C VAL A 148 -2.62 -9.35 6.50
N SER A 149 -2.92 -10.50 7.12
CA SER A 149 -3.01 -10.67 8.57
C SER A 149 -2.10 -11.80 9.05
N ASP A 150 -1.66 -11.70 10.30
CA ASP A 150 -1.07 -12.84 11.02
C ASP A 150 -2.19 -13.79 11.46
N LYS A 151 -2.01 -15.09 11.24
CA LYS A 151 -3.02 -16.11 11.56
C LYS A 151 -3.12 -16.39 13.05
N GLU A 152 -2.03 -16.26 13.79
CA GLU A 152 -1.99 -16.60 15.21
C GLU A 152 -2.61 -15.48 16.05
N THR A 153 -2.28 -14.23 15.73
CA THR A 153 -2.73 -13.07 16.51
C THR A 153 -3.99 -12.41 15.95
N GLU A 154 -4.41 -12.79 14.73
CA GLU A 154 -5.46 -12.13 13.94
C GLU A 154 -5.18 -10.64 13.63
N GLU A 155 -3.98 -10.14 13.96
CA GLU A 155 -3.58 -8.76 13.71
C GLU A 155 -3.45 -8.53 12.19
N ARG A 156 -4.03 -7.43 11.70
CA ARG A 156 -3.94 -7.05 10.29
C ARG A 156 -2.66 -6.27 10.08
N ILE A 157 -1.67 -6.96 9.54
CA ILE A 157 -0.32 -6.42 9.33
C ILE A 157 -0.34 -5.30 8.30
N LEU A 158 -0.98 -5.54 7.15
CA LEU A 158 -0.97 -4.63 6.01
C LEU A 158 -2.38 -4.54 5.42
N LEU A 159 -2.83 -3.31 5.16
CA LEU A 159 -4.02 -3.00 4.39
C LEU A 159 -3.61 -2.16 3.18
N ILE A 160 -4.15 -2.47 2.01
CA ILE A 160 -3.84 -1.79 0.76
C ILE A 160 -5.16 -1.33 0.14
N GLN A 161 -5.29 -0.04 -0.10
CA GLN A 161 -6.51 0.54 -0.66
C GLN A 161 -6.23 1.86 -1.38
N PHE A 162 -7.17 2.28 -2.22
CA PHE A 162 -7.21 3.65 -2.71
C PHE A 162 -7.86 4.56 -1.67
N MET A 163 -7.53 5.84 -1.71
CA MET A 163 -8.17 6.83 -0.86
C MET A 163 -9.43 7.34 -1.55
N GLU A 164 -10.59 7.16 -0.93
CA GLU A 164 -11.82 7.80 -1.42
C GLU A 164 -11.80 9.29 -1.04
N GLU A 165 -11.90 10.18 -2.03
CA GLU A 165 -12.29 11.56 -1.77
C GLU A 165 -13.73 11.54 -1.23
N LYS A 166 -13.92 11.87 0.05
CA LYS A 166 -15.27 12.22 0.52
C LYS A 166 -15.62 13.57 -0.09
N GLY A 167 -16.53 13.55 -1.06
CA GLY A 167 -17.14 14.75 -1.64
C GLY A 167 -17.96 15.56 -0.66
#